data_AF-A0A377GDG1-F1
#
_entry.id   AF-A0A377GDG1-F1
#
_cell.length_a   1.000
_cell.length_b   1.000
_cell.length_c   1.000
_cell.angle_alpha   90.00
_cell.angle_beta   90.00
_cell.angle_gamma   90.00
#
_symmetry.space_group_name_H-M   'P 1'
#
loop_
_entity.id
_entity.type
_entity.pdbx_description
1 polymer ?
#
loop_
_entity_poly.entity_id
_entity_poly.type
_entity_poly.pdbx_seq_one_letter_code
_entity_poly.pdbx_strand_id
1 'polypeptide(L)'
;MSYSRWQDDQFWPLFKAEFLKQLPELSETSLEQIRKYNIEKYHYQGIGRYFPKDIYQSGIDDLQAILHILEDKEFIFGSSIHTLDACCYGFLANIVYLNIETPLKEFILDTPLKNYTHRIRALLNY
;
A
#
# COMPACT_ATOMS: atom_id res chain seq x y z
N MET A 1 3.35 -2.17 -1.17
CA MET A 1 1.96 -1.98 -1.67
C MET A 1 1.75 -2.42 -3.11
N SER A 2 2.48 -1.93 -4.12
CA SER A 2 2.20 -2.32 -5.53
C SER A 2 2.48 -3.81 -5.80
N TYR A 3 3.60 -4.32 -5.29
CA TYR A 3 3.98 -5.74 -5.37
C TYR A 3 2.87 -6.70 -4.90
N SER A 4 2.29 -6.45 -3.71
CA SER A 4 1.28 -7.32 -3.10
C SER A 4 -0.01 -7.40 -3.92
N ARG A 5 -0.27 -6.45 -4.83
CA ARG A 5 -1.47 -6.47 -5.69
C ARG A 5 -1.22 -7.18 -7.02
N TRP A 6 -0.02 -7.01 -7.57
CA TRP A 6 0.27 -7.34 -8.97
C TRP A 6 1.17 -8.57 -9.13
N GLN A 7 2.15 -8.75 -8.25
CA GLN A 7 3.12 -9.83 -8.37
C GLN A 7 2.87 -10.97 -7.39
N ASP A 8 2.41 -10.68 -6.18
CA ASP A 8 2.17 -11.73 -5.19
C ASP A 8 0.98 -12.63 -5.60
N ASP A 9 1.29 -13.90 -5.87
CA ASP A 9 0.31 -14.92 -6.24
C ASP A 9 -0.74 -15.18 -5.16
N GLN A 10 -0.40 -14.96 -3.88
CA GLN A 10 -1.35 -15.12 -2.77
C GLN A 10 -2.51 -14.13 -2.87
N PHE A 11 -2.22 -12.89 -3.30
CA PHE A 11 -3.17 -11.78 -3.27
C PHE A 11 -3.71 -11.41 -4.65
N TRP A 12 -3.08 -11.88 -5.74
CA TRP A 12 -3.53 -11.62 -7.11
C TRP A 12 -5.01 -11.97 -7.33
N PRO A 13 -5.53 -13.15 -6.94
CA PRO A 13 -6.93 -13.49 -7.20
C PRO A 13 -7.92 -12.51 -6.52
N LEU A 14 -7.58 -12.05 -5.30
CA LEU A 14 -8.39 -11.10 -4.55
C LEU A 14 -8.37 -9.72 -5.21
N PHE A 15 -7.18 -9.26 -5.61
CA PHE A 15 -7.03 -7.97 -6.29
C PHE A 15 -7.71 -7.97 -7.66
N LYS A 16 -7.50 -9.02 -8.46
CA LYS A 16 -8.15 -9.20 -9.77
C LYS A 16 -9.67 -9.13 -9.65
N ALA A 17 -10.26 -9.86 -8.70
CA ALA A 17 -11.70 -9.87 -8.50
C ALA A 17 -12.25 -8.49 -8.11
N GLU A 18 -11.56 -7.76 -7.23
CA GLU A 18 -11.99 -6.42 -6.82
C GLU A 18 -11.82 -5.39 -7.95
N PHE A 19 -10.72 -5.47 -8.70
CA PHE A 19 -10.43 -4.56 -9.80
C PHE A 19 -11.45 -4.68 -10.94
N LEU A 20 -11.84 -5.91 -11.31
CA LEU A 20 -12.84 -6.16 -12.36
C LEU A 20 -14.26 -5.73 -11.95
N LYS A 21 -14.59 -5.72 -10.65
CA LYS A 21 -15.87 -5.16 -10.19
C LYS A 21 -15.95 -3.65 -10.40
N GLN A 22 -14.84 -2.95 -10.24
CA GLN A 22 -14.76 -1.50 -10.36
C GLN A 22 -14.62 -1.04 -11.82
N LEU A 23 -14.04 -1.87 -12.69
CA LEU A 23 -13.81 -1.60 -14.11
C LEU A 23 -14.34 -2.77 -14.97
N PRO A 24 -15.68 -2.92 -15.09
CA PRO A 24 -16.31 -4.04 -15.78
C PRO A 24 -16.02 -4.08 -17.29
N GLU A 25 -15.57 -2.96 -17.88
CA GLU A 25 -15.15 -2.88 -19.28
C GLU A 25 -13.80 -3.56 -19.56
N LEU A 26 -13.02 -3.85 -18.52
CA LEU A 26 -11.71 -4.48 -18.67
C LEU A 26 -11.87 -6.01 -18.74
N SER A 27 -11.34 -6.62 -19.81
CA SER A 27 -11.33 -8.08 -19.91
C SER A 27 -10.30 -8.70 -18.97
N GLU A 28 -10.56 -9.92 -18.49
CA GLU A 28 -9.57 -10.68 -17.71
C GLU A 28 -8.24 -10.82 -18.45
N THR A 29 -8.28 -11.09 -19.75
CA THR A 29 -7.07 -11.24 -20.58
C THR A 29 -6.24 -9.97 -20.61
N SER A 30 -6.89 -8.80 -20.74
CA SER A 30 -6.20 -7.51 -20.67
C SER A 30 -5.55 -7.28 -19.30
N LEU A 31 -6.23 -7.66 -18.23
CA LEU A 31 -5.71 -7.51 -16.87
C LEU A 31 -4.52 -8.43 -16.59
N GLU A 32 -4.52 -9.67 -17.11
CA GLU A 32 -3.36 -10.58 -17.05
C GLU A 32 -2.16 -10.05 -17.87
N GLN A 33 -2.39 -9.36 -19.00
CA GLN A 33 -1.32 -8.70 -19.74
C GLN A 33 -0.70 -7.54 -18.95
N ILE A 34 -1.53 -6.72 -18.30
CA ILE A 34 -1.06 -5.63 -17.41
C ILE A 34 -0.28 -6.21 -16.23
N ARG A 35 -0.72 -7.34 -15.67
CA ARG A 35 -0.01 -8.04 -14.60
C ARG A 35 1.39 -8.45 -15.05
N LYS A 36 1.53 -9.12 -16.20
CA LYS A 36 2.83 -9.54 -16.74
C LYS A 36 3.77 -8.35 -16.91
N TYR A 37 3.26 -7.25 -17.48
CA TYR A 37 4.03 -6.01 -17.61
C TYR A 37 4.51 -5.46 -16.26
N ASN A 38 3.65 -5.46 -15.23
CA ASN A 38 4.03 -5.01 -13.89
C ASN A 38 5.12 -5.91 -13.27
N ILE A 39 5.01 -7.23 -13.41
CA ILE A 39 6.03 -8.18 -12.92
C ILE A 39 7.40 -7.91 -13.58
N GLU A 40 7.43 -7.73 -14.89
CA GLU A 40 8.68 -7.37 -15.60
C GLU A 40 9.24 -6.02 -15.11
N LYS A 41 8.38 -5.01 -14.99
CA LYS A 41 8.76 -3.69 -14.48
C LYS A 41 9.38 -3.78 -13.08
N TYR A 42 8.80 -4.56 -12.18
CA TYR A 42 9.33 -4.77 -10.83
C TYR A 42 10.68 -5.49 -10.84
N HIS A 43 10.87 -6.46 -11.74
CA HIS A 43 12.16 -7.10 -11.92
C HIS A 43 13.22 -6.07 -12.34
N TYR A 44 12.94 -5.23 -13.33
CA TYR A 44 13.88 -4.20 -13.78
C TYR A 44 14.18 -3.13 -12.72
N GLN A 45 13.18 -2.76 -11.92
CA GLN A 45 13.33 -1.86 -10.76
C GLN A 45 14.05 -2.50 -9.56
N GLY A 46 14.30 -3.82 -9.60
CA GLY A 46 15.03 -4.56 -8.58
C GLY A 46 14.17 -5.24 -7.53
N ILE A 47 12.99 -4.70 -7.18
CA ILE A 47 12.13 -5.30 -6.15
C ILE A 47 11.70 -6.73 -6.52
N GLY A 48 11.45 -7.01 -7.80
CA GLY A 48 11.06 -8.33 -8.29
C GLY A 48 12.17 -9.39 -8.25
N ARG A 49 13.38 -9.05 -7.77
CA ARG A 49 14.52 -9.96 -7.62
C ARG A 49 14.67 -10.54 -6.21
N TYR A 50 13.93 -10.01 -5.25
CA TYR A 50 13.99 -10.45 -3.86
C TYR A 50 12.96 -11.54 -3.56
N PHE A 51 13.17 -12.30 -2.48
CA PHE A 51 12.16 -13.22 -2.00
C PHE A 51 10.97 -12.43 -1.40
N PRO A 52 9.73 -12.96 -1.49
CA PRO A 52 8.54 -12.28 -0.98
C PRO A 52 8.70 -11.79 0.47
N LYS A 53 9.29 -12.62 1.35
CA LYS A 53 9.54 -12.27 2.75
C LYS A 53 10.39 -11.00 2.91
N ASP A 54 11.41 -10.83 2.07
CA ASP A 54 12.35 -9.70 2.17
C ASP A 54 11.71 -8.42 1.63
N ILE A 55 10.85 -8.56 0.62
CA ILE A 55 10.04 -7.46 0.08
C ILE A 55 9.07 -6.94 1.15
N TYR A 56 8.38 -7.85 1.85
CA TYR A 56 7.48 -7.45 2.94
C TYR A 56 8.23 -6.85 4.12
N GLN A 57 9.36 -7.43 4.51
CA GLN A 57 10.19 -6.88 5.58
C GLN A 57 10.66 -5.46 5.22
N SER A 58 11.17 -5.23 4.01
CA SER A 58 11.56 -3.89 3.56
C SER A 58 10.40 -2.89 3.63
N GLY A 59 9.18 -3.30 3.25
CA GLY A 59 8.01 -2.44 3.38
C GLY A 59 7.59 -2.18 4.83
N ILE A 60 7.80 -3.14 5.73
CA ILE A 60 7.58 -2.96 7.18
C ILE A 60 8.62 -1.98 7.75
N ASP A 61 9.88 -2.10 7.34
CA ASP A 61 10.96 -1.20 7.76
C ASP A 61 10.67 0.25 7.33
N ASP A 62 10.14 0.46 6.11
CA ASP A 62 9.68 1.79 5.66
C ASP A 62 8.55 2.35 6.54
N LEU A 63 7.59 1.50 6.93
CA LEU A 63 6.49 1.91 7.82
C LEU A 63 6.99 2.22 9.23
N GLN A 64 7.96 1.45 9.74
CA GLN A 64 8.63 1.73 11.01
C GLN A 64 9.36 3.07 10.97
N ALA A 65 10.01 3.41 9.86
CA ALA A 65 10.65 4.71 9.70
C ALA A 65 9.62 5.87 9.76
N ILE A 66 8.47 5.72 9.09
CA ILE A 66 7.38 6.72 9.19
C ILE A 66 6.88 6.83 10.63
N LEU A 67 6.69 5.71 11.32
CA LEU A 67 6.27 5.69 12.72
C LEU A 67 7.28 6.38 13.64
N HIS A 68 8.58 6.14 13.41
CA HIS A 68 9.65 6.81 14.16
C HIS A 68 9.73 8.30 13.86
N ILE A 69 9.45 8.73 12.63
CA ILE A 69 9.37 10.16 12.31
C ILE A 69 8.14 10.80 12.96
N LEU A 70 7.02 10.09 13.02
CA LEU A 70 5.77 10.59 13.60
C LEU A 70 5.85 10.71 15.13
N GLU A 71 6.46 9.75 15.82
CA GLU A 71 6.50 9.66 17.29
C GLU A 71 5.10 9.90 17.89
N ASP A 72 4.99 10.83 18.84
CA ASP A 72 3.74 11.23 19.50
C ASP A 72 3.06 12.44 18.82
N LYS A 73 3.53 12.88 17.64
CA LYS A 73 2.98 14.05 16.94
C LYS A 73 1.66 13.73 16.25
N GLU A 74 0.82 14.74 16.09
CA GLU A 74 -0.45 14.60 15.35
C GLU A 74 -0.21 14.39 13.85
N PHE A 75 0.72 15.16 13.29
CA PHE A 75 1.24 15.14 11.92
C PHE A 75 2.77 15.14 11.92
N ILE A 76 3.41 14.89 10.78
CA ILE A 76 4.87 14.70 10.70
C ILE A 76 5.66 15.90 11.25
N PHE A 77 5.17 17.12 11.07
CA PHE A 77 5.79 18.36 11.57
C PHE A 77 5.05 19.00 12.75
N GLY A 78 4.29 18.23 13.53
CA GLY A 78 3.61 18.70 14.74
C GLY A 78 2.09 18.75 14.57
N SER A 79 1.46 19.89 14.87
CA SER A 79 -0.01 20.05 14.94
C SER A 79 -0.68 20.49 13.64
N SER A 80 0.09 20.75 12.59
CA SER A 80 -0.43 21.20 11.29
C SER A 80 -0.09 20.20 10.19
N ILE A 81 -1.06 19.96 9.30
CA ILE A 81 -0.86 19.10 8.14
C ILE A 81 0.08 19.76 7.12
N HIS A 82 0.96 18.97 6.53
CA HIS A 82 1.86 19.40 5.46
C HIS A 82 1.80 18.46 4.24
N THR A 83 2.46 18.86 3.16
CA THR A 83 2.52 18.06 1.92
C THR A 83 3.06 16.65 2.16
N LEU A 84 4.00 16.49 3.08
CA LEU A 84 4.54 15.17 3.41
C LEU A 84 3.48 14.24 4.01
N ASP A 85 2.56 14.76 4.84
CA ASP A 85 1.44 13.99 5.37
C ASP A 85 0.50 13.51 4.25
N ALA A 86 0.21 14.38 3.29
CA ALA A 86 -0.60 14.01 2.12
C ALA A 86 0.09 12.94 1.27
N CYS A 87 1.41 13.05 1.08
CA CYS A 87 2.22 12.02 0.39
C CYS A 87 2.16 10.68 1.14
N CYS A 88 2.41 10.67 2.45
CA CYS A 88 2.32 9.47 3.28
C CYS A 88 0.92 8.85 3.21
N TYR A 89 -0.13 9.66 3.37
CA TYR A 89 -1.51 9.21 3.30
C TYR A 89 -1.83 8.51 1.97
N GLY A 90 -1.35 9.02 0.83
CA GLY A 90 -1.54 8.38 -0.46
C GLY A 90 -1.08 6.92 -0.48
N PHE A 91 0.00 6.60 0.22
CA PHE A 91 0.48 5.22 0.38
C PHE A 91 -0.27 4.46 1.48
N LEU A 92 -0.41 5.04 2.68
CA LEU A 92 -1.04 4.37 3.81
C LEU A 92 -2.50 4.01 3.53
N ALA A 93 -3.27 4.94 2.95
CA ALA A 93 -4.68 4.72 2.60
C ALA A 93 -4.85 3.57 1.61
N ASN A 94 -3.95 3.47 0.63
CA ASN A 94 -3.97 2.36 -0.32
C ASN A 94 -3.68 1.00 0.35
N ILE A 95 -2.86 0.97 1.40
CA ILE A 95 -2.59 -0.26 2.15
C ILE A 95 -3.80 -0.60 3.04
N VAL A 96 -4.35 0.38 3.76
CA VAL A 96 -5.40 0.19 4.77
C VAL A 96 -6.77 -0.10 4.15
N TYR A 97 -7.17 0.66 3.12
CA TYR A 97 -8.54 0.60 2.58
C TYR A 97 -8.70 -0.40 1.43
N LEU A 98 -7.62 -1.07 1.03
CA LEU A 98 -7.74 -2.25 0.17
C LEU A 98 -8.25 -3.42 1.00
N ASN A 99 -9.29 -4.11 0.52
CA ASN A 99 -9.88 -5.25 1.20
C ASN A 99 -9.07 -6.55 0.99
N ILE A 100 -7.78 -6.50 1.31
CA ILE A 100 -6.84 -7.62 1.24
C ILE A 100 -5.94 -7.55 2.47
N GLU A 101 -5.90 -8.63 3.26
CA GLU A 101 -5.09 -8.73 4.48
C GLU A 101 -3.63 -9.03 4.13
N THR A 102 -2.87 -7.98 3.84
CA THR A 102 -1.42 -8.05 3.58
C THR A 102 -0.62 -7.81 4.85
N PRO A 103 0.64 -8.31 4.95
CA PRO A 103 1.51 -8.03 6.10
C PRO A 103 1.69 -6.53 6.39
N LEU A 104 1.67 -5.69 5.35
CA LEU A 104 1.75 -4.23 5.51
C LEU A 104 0.49 -3.64 6.15
N LYS A 105 -0.69 -4.20 5.82
CA LYS A 105 -1.96 -3.75 6.38
C LYS A 105 -2.04 -4.11 7.86
N GLU A 106 -1.71 -5.36 8.20
CA GLU A 106 -1.63 -5.84 9.58
C GLU A 106 -0.73 -4.92 10.42
N PHE A 107 0.50 -4.66 9.95
CA PHE A 107 1.42 -3.76 10.65
C PHE A 107 0.85 -2.34 10.88
N ILE A 108 0.20 -1.74 9.88
CA ILE A 108 -0.40 -0.41 10.05
C ILE A 108 -1.53 -0.45 11.08
N LEU A 109 -2.38 -1.49 11.04
CA LEU A 109 -3.55 -1.59 11.92
C LEU A 109 -3.18 -1.81 13.39
N ASP A 110 -2.03 -2.44 13.64
CA ASP A 110 -1.49 -2.74 14.97
C ASP A 110 -0.61 -1.61 15.54
N THR A 111 -0.38 -0.53 14.78
CA THR A 111 0.46 0.59 15.18
C THR A 111 -0.31 1.93 15.20
N PRO A 112 0.27 2.99 15.80
CA PRO A 112 -0.29 4.34 15.72
C PRO A 112 -0.50 4.88 14.30
N LEU A 113 0.12 4.27 13.28
CA LEU A 113 -0.09 4.63 11.87
C LEU A 113 -1.56 4.50 11.43
N LYS A 114 -2.34 3.58 12.03
CA LYS A 114 -3.80 3.51 11.81
C LYS A 114 -4.47 4.83 12.15
N ASN A 115 -4.20 5.36 13.36
CA ASN A 115 -4.82 6.59 13.84
C ASN A 115 -4.37 7.79 13.01
N TYR A 116 -3.08 7.83 12.64
CA TYR A 116 -2.54 8.84 11.73
C TYR A 116 -3.22 8.83 10.36
N THR A 117 -3.37 7.65 9.76
CA THR A 117 -4.06 7.47 8.47
C THR A 117 -5.52 7.93 8.55
N HIS A 118 -6.22 7.57 9.64
CA HIS A 118 -7.61 7.97 9.86
C HIS A 118 -7.77 9.49 10.05
N ARG A 119 -6.86 10.14 10.79
CA ARG A 119 -6.88 11.60 10.97
C ARG A 119 -6.80 12.33 9.63
N ILE A 120 -5.87 11.93 8.76
CA ILE A 120 -5.74 12.57 7.44
C ILE A 120 -6.97 12.29 6.57
N ARG A 121 -7.51 11.06 6.58
CA ARG A 121 -8.74 10.75 5.85
C ARG A 121 -9.91 11.64 6.26
N ALA A 122 -10.07 11.88 7.56
CA ALA A 122 -11.17 12.69 8.09
C ALA A 122 -11.12 14.14 7.56
N LEU A 123 -9.94 14.68 7.29
CA LEU A 123 -9.78 16.01 6.68
C LEU A 123 -10.22 16.07 5.20
N LEU A 124 -10.32 14.92 4.53
CA LEU A 124 -10.66 14.82 3.11
C LEU A 124 -12.17 14.57 2.87
N ASN A 125 -12.96 14.43 3.92
CA ASN A 125 -14.41 14.16 3.85
C ASN A 125 -14.78 12.91 3.04
N TYR A 126 -13.93 11.87 3.13
CA TYR A 126 -14.23 10.55 2.59
C TYR A 126 -15.17 9.73 3.47
#